data_AF-A0A969ZJ63-F1
#
_entry.id   AF-A0A969ZJ63-F1
#
_cell.length_a   1.000
_cell.length_b   1.000
_cell.length_c   1.000
_cell.angle_alpha   90.00
_cell.angle_beta   90.00
_cell.angle_gamma   90.00
#
_symmetry.space_group_name_H-M   'P 1'
#
loop_
_entity.id
_entity.type
_entity.pdbx_description
1 polymer ?
#
loop_
_entity_poly.entity_id
_entity_poly.type
_entity_poly.pdbx_seq_one_letter_code
_entity_poly.pdbx_strand_id
1 'polypeptide(L)'
;MKIDSNFDEKQLLDRGKAFQIGFITAIIMSVLFYFLQDGIGIEIAAFTSFAFSLWIPVTVCSIALIIKDAYDGVNSTTGRFGITVFGAGGSYILISSIIFLATGRETLLDGGVVTESIGNIINGICMITICAVYWVKQHLNKRKFIDESSL
;
A
#
# COMPACT_ATOMS: atom_id res chain seq x y z
N MET A 1 -10.90 30.74 10.07
CA MET A 1 -11.84 29.70 10.55
C MET A 1 -11.00 28.56 11.09
N LYS A 2 -10.85 28.46 12.41
CA LYS A 2 -10.15 27.34 13.04
C LYS A 2 -11.05 26.12 12.92
N ILE A 3 -10.65 25.15 12.11
CA ILE A 3 -11.26 23.84 12.10
C ILE A 3 -10.69 23.18 13.35
N ASP A 4 -11.49 23.10 14.41
CA ASP A 4 -11.18 22.22 15.53
C ASP A 4 -11.27 20.79 15.00
N SER A 5 -10.17 20.35 14.40
CA SER A 5 -9.88 18.97 14.01
C SER A 5 -9.60 18.15 15.27
N ASN A 6 -10.52 18.18 16.22
CA ASN A 6 -10.46 17.27 17.34
C ASN A 6 -10.95 15.94 16.81
N PHE A 7 -10.01 15.10 16.38
CA PHE A 7 -10.30 13.70 16.09
C PHE A 7 -11.09 13.14 17.27
N ASP A 8 -12.21 12.49 16.97
CA ASP A 8 -12.93 11.73 17.99
C ASP A 8 -11.94 10.75 18.62
N GLU A 9 -11.98 10.58 19.94
CA GLU A 9 -11.04 9.76 20.70
C GLU A 9 -10.93 8.34 20.09
N LYS A 10 -12.05 7.86 19.52
CA LYS A 10 -12.13 6.64 18.73
C LYS A 10 -11.22 6.63 17.49
N GLN A 11 -11.18 7.71 16.71
CA GLN A 11 -10.32 7.81 15.52
C GLN A 11 -8.83 7.83 15.88
N LEU A 12 -8.46 8.47 16.99
CA LEU A 12 -7.07 8.43 17.50
C LEU A 12 -6.66 7.02 17.92
N LEU A 13 -7.53 6.30 18.64
CA LEU A 13 -7.30 4.90 19.01
C LEU A 13 -7.19 3.99 17.77
N ASP A 14 -8.03 4.22 16.76
CA ASP A 14 -8.01 3.46 15.52
C ASP A 14 -6.75 3.68 14.69
N ARG A 15 -6.19 4.91 14.69
CA ARG A 15 -4.87 5.20 14.11
C ARG A 15 -3.76 4.44 14.82
N GLY A 16 -3.75 4.46 16.15
CA GLY A 16 -2.78 3.73 16.96
C GLY A 16 -2.78 2.24 16.64
N LYS A 17 -3.98 1.63 16.56
CA LYS A 17 -4.13 0.21 16.18
C LYS A 17 -3.67 -0.07 14.74
N ALA A 18 -4.01 0.80 13.79
CA ALA A 18 -3.57 0.64 12.41
C ALA A 18 -2.04 0.70 12.27
N PHE A 19 -1.41 1.64 12.99
CA PHE A 19 0.05 1.74 13.06
C PHE A 19 0.69 0.50 13.69
N GLN A 20 0.12 -0.01 14.80
CA GLN A 20 0.59 -1.25 15.43
C GLN A 20 0.55 -2.44 14.46
N ILE A 21 -0.54 -2.62 13.71
CA ILE A 21 -0.66 -3.70 12.72
C ILE A 21 0.39 -3.53 11.62
N GLY A 22 0.57 -2.32 11.10
CA GLY A 22 1.61 -2.02 10.11
C GLY A 22 3.01 -2.32 10.65
N PHE A 23 3.33 -1.87 11.87
CA PHE A 23 4.62 -2.11 12.50
C PHE A 23 4.90 -3.60 12.75
N ILE A 24 3.91 -4.35 13.24
CA ILE A 24 4.01 -5.80 13.41
C ILE A 24 4.26 -6.47 12.05
N THR A 25 3.57 -6.03 11.00
CA THR A 25 3.78 -6.52 9.64
C THR A 25 5.21 -6.25 9.18
N ALA A 26 5.78 -5.08 9.48
CA ALA A 26 7.18 -4.78 9.15
C ALA A 26 8.16 -5.73 9.85
N ILE A 27 7.95 -6.00 11.14
CA ILE A 27 8.77 -6.97 11.89
C ILE A 27 8.67 -8.36 11.25
N ILE A 28 7.46 -8.82 10.94
CA ILE A 28 7.23 -10.12 10.30
C ILE A 28 7.96 -10.20 8.96
N MET A 29 7.88 -9.15 8.13
CA MET A 29 8.59 -9.10 6.85
C MET A 29 10.10 -9.16 7.03
N SER A 30 10.67 -8.42 7.99
CA SER A 30 12.11 -8.47 8.28
C SER A 30 12.56 -9.86 8.73
N VAL A 31 11.79 -10.51 9.61
CA VAL A 31 12.07 -11.88 10.06
C VAL A 31 11.99 -12.86 8.88
N LEU A 32 10.97 -12.72 8.03
CA LEU A 32 10.79 -13.57 6.85
C LEU A 32 11.96 -13.41 5.87
N PHE A 33 12.43 -12.19 5.60
CA PHE A 33 13.60 -11.98 4.75
C PHE A 33 14.88 -12.56 5.33
N TYR A 34 15.09 -12.42 6.64
CA TYR A 34 16.21 -13.07 7.32
C TYR A 34 16.19 -14.59 7.11
N PHE A 35 15.03 -15.24 7.31
CA PHE A 35 14.91 -16.68 7.08
C PHE A 35 15.10 -17.08 5.61
N LEU A 36 14.61 -16.30 4.65
CA LEU A 36 14.77 -16.61 3.23
C LEU A 36 16.24 -16.48 2.78
N GLN A 37 16.92 -15.41 3.17
CA GLN A 37 18.30 -15.13 2.75
C GLN A 37 19.32 -15.96 3.53
N ASP A 38 19.29 -15.88 4.86
CA ASP A 38 20.31 -16.52 5.70
C ASP A 38 19.94 -17.95 6.10
N GLY A 39 18.64 -18.26 6.20
CA GLY A 39 18.18 -19.59 6.58
C GLY A 39 18.11 -20.58 5.41
N ILE A 40 17.59 -20.14 4.26
CA ILE A 40 17.36 -20.97 3.08
C ILE A 40 18.39 -20.70 1.96
N GLY A 41 19.08 -19.55 1.99
CA GLY A 41 20.08 -19.19 0.98
C GLY A 41 19.49 -18.60 -0.31
N ILE A 42 18.28 -18.04 -0.26
CA ILE A 42 17.68 -17.38 -1.42
C ILE A 42 18.28 -15.98 -1.55
N GLU A 43 19.02 -15.75 -2.63
CA GLU A 43 19.55 -14.42 -2.93
C GLU A 43 18.45 -13.52 -3.48
N ILE A 44 18.29 -12.34 -2.87
CA ILE A 44 17.27 -11.36 -3.24
C ILE A 44 17.95 -10.02 -3.43
N ALA A 45 17.68 -9.37 -4.56
CA ALA A 45 18.18 -8.03 -4.84
C ALA A 45 17.78 -7.07 -3.70
N ALA A 46 18.72 -6.23 -3.27
CA ALA A 46 18.55 -5.32 -2.14
C ALA A 46 17.31 -4.42 -2.30
N PHE A 47 17.08 -3.90 -3.51
CA PHE A 47 15.90 -3.10 -3.81
C PHE A 47 14.60 -3.88 -3.64
N THR A 48 14.57 -5.15 -4.05
CA THR A 48 13.40 -6.01 -3.87
C THR A 48 13.13 -6.26 -2.39
N SER A 49 14.14 -6.63 -1.60
CA SER A 49 13.98 -6.79 -0.16
C SER A 49 13.48 -5.51 0.53
N PHE A 50 14.02 -4.36 0.14
CA PHE A 50 13.55 -3.06 0.61
C PHE A 50 12.08 -2.80 0.23
N ALA A 51 11.72 -3.02 -1.04
CA ALA A 51 10.38 -2.77 -1.54
C ALA A 51 9.33 -3.58 -0.78
N PHE A 52 9.57 -4.88 -0.57
CA PHE A 52 8.68 -5.70 0.24
C PHE A 52 8.61 -5.24 1.70
N SER A 53 9.78 -4.98 2.32
CA SER A 53 9.86 -4.62 3.75
C SER A 53 9.22 -3.26 4.07
N LEU A 54 9.16 -2.36 3.09
CA LEU A 54 8.51 -1.06 3.25
C LEU A 54 7.06 -1.06 2.78
N TRP A 55 6.80 -1.48 1.54
CA TRP A 55 5.51 -1.25 0.90
C TRP A 55 4.39 -2.13 1.43
N ILE A 56 4.67 -3.38 1.85
CA ILE A 56 3.65 -4.25 2.41
C ILE A 56 3.13 -3.70 3.76
N PRO A 57 3.99 -3.38 4.74
CA PRO A 57 3.55 -2.74 5.99
C PRO A 57 2.79 -1.43 5.78
N VAL A 58 3.29 -0.57 4.89
CA VAL A 58 2.62 0.70 4.55
C VAL A 58 1.24 0.44 3.96
N THR A 59 1.10 -0.55 3.09
CA THR A 59 -0.18 -0.92 2.48
C THR A 59 -1.16 -1.43 3.52
N VAL A 60 -0.75 -2.34 4.40
CA VAL A 60 -1.60 -2.87 5.47
C VAL A 60 -2.06 -1.76 6.41
N CYS A 61 -1.15 -0.88 6.84
CA CYS A 61 -1.47 0.28 7.67
C CYS A 61 -2.45 1.21 6.97
N SER A 62 -2.19 1.54 5.70
CA SER A 62 -3.02 2.42 4.88
C SER A 62 -4.44 1.88 4.71
N ILE A 63 -4.58 0.59 4.41
CA ILE A 63 -5.87 -0.08 4.29
C ILE A 63 -6.64 -0.02 5.61
N ALA A 64 -5.99 -0.33 6.74
CA ALA A 64 -6.61 -0.27 8.05
C ALA A 64 -7.10 1.16 8.40
N LEU A 65 -6.34 2.18 8.03
CA LEU A 65 -6.72 3.58 8.19
C LEU A 65 -7.90 3.99 7.29
N ILE A 66 -7.91 3.56 6.02
CA ILE A 66 -8.99 3.87 5.07
C ILE A 66 -10.30 3.24 5.52
N ILE A 67 -10.28 1.95 5.88
CA ILE A 67 -11.50 1.21 6.26
C ILE A 67 -12.18 1.85 7.48
N LYS A 68 -11.38 2.38 8.41
CA LYS A 68 -11.85 3.01 9.65
C LYS A 68 -12.11 4.52 9.53
N ASP A 69 -12.04 5.06 8.32
CA ASP A 69 -12.22 6.50 8.04
C ASP A 69 -11.27 7.39 8.88
N ALA A 70 -10.10 6.84 9.25
CA ALA A 70 -9.10 7.46 10.09
C ALA A 70 -7.88 7.96 9.28
N TYR A 71 -7.85 7.72 7.96
CA TYR A 71 -6.78 8.19 7.08
C TYR A 71 -6.89 9.71 6.88
N ASP A 72 -5.87 10.43 7.38
CA ASP A 72 -5.86 11.89 7.36
C ASP A 72 -5.69 12.50 5.96
N GLY A 73 -6.25 13.68 5.76
CA GLY A 73 -6.00 14.52 4.59
C GLY A 73 -6.56 14.02 3.26
N VAL A 74 -6.88 12.72 3.11
CA VAL A 74 -7.35 12.13 1.84
C VAL A 74 -8.74 12.56 1.44
N ASN A 75 -9.58 12.96 2.38
CA ASN A 75 -10.94 13.41 2.10
C ASN A 75 -11.02 14.84 1.55
N SER A 76 -9.92 15.59 1.61
CA SER A 76 -9.81 16.89 0.94
C SER A 76 -9.68 16.71 -0.59
N THR A 77 -10.04 17.74 -1.36
CA THR A 77 -9.87 17.72 -2.83
C THR A 77 -8.41 17.42 -3.23
N THR A 78 -7.46 18.04 -2.53
CA THR A 78 -6.02 17.82 -2.74
C THR A 78 -5.61 16.39 -2.37
N GLY A 79 -6.14 15.84 -1.28
CA GLY A 79 -5.87 14.47 -0.86
C GLY A 79 -6.43 13.42 -1.83
N ARG A 80 -7.65 13.63 -2.33
CA ARG A 80 -8.27 12.79 -3.38
C ARG A 80 -7.46 12.79 -4.67
N PHE A 81 -6.98 13.97 -5.07
CA PHE A 81 -6.10 14.08 -6.22
C PHE A 81 -4.78 13.35 -5.97
N GLY A 82 -4.17 13.57 -4.79
CA GLY A 82 -2.92 12.92 -4.39
C GLY A 82 -2.99 11.39 -4.42
N ILE A 83 -4.02 10.79 -3.82
CA ILE A 83 -4.16 9.32 -3.83
C ILE A 83 -4.41 8.76 -5.23
N THR A 84 -5.08 9.52 -6.09
CA THR A 84 -5.31 9.13 -7.49
C THR A 84 -4.02 9.17 -8.31
N VAL A 85 -3.23 10.25 -8.18
CA VAL A 85 -1.91 10.36 -8.82
C VAL A 85 -0.97 9.28 -8.31
N PHE A 86 -1.00 9.01 -7.00
CA PHE A 86 -0.24 7.93 -6.38
C PHE A 86 -0.61 6.56 -6.99
N GLY A 87 -1.90 6.24 -7.11
CA GLY A 87 -2.35 5.02 -7.77
C GLY A 87 -1.95 4.96 -9.25
N ALA A 88 -2.04 6.08 -9.99
CA ALA A 88 -1.62 6.16 -11.38
C ALA A 88 -0.11 5.94 -11.56
N GLY A 89 0.71 6.47 -10.65
CA GLY A 89 2.14 6.20 -10.59
C GLY A 89 2.43 4.71 -10.35
N GLY A 90 1.68 4.08 -9.44
CA GLY A 90 1.74 2.64 -9.22
C GLY A 90 1.42 1.82 -10.47
N SER A 91 0.37 2.20 -11.20
CA SER A 91 0.01 1.59 -12.49
C SER A 91 1.11 1.74 -13.52
N TYR A 92 1.73 2.93 -13.62
CA TYR A 92 2.84 3.16 -14.55
C TYR A 92 4.03 2.25 -14.22
N ILE A 93 4.44 2.18 -12.95
CA ILE A 93 5.53 1.30 -12.50
C ILE A 93 5.21 -0.15 -12.87
N LEU A 94 4.03 -0.65 -12.48
CA LEU A 94 3.64 -2.04 -12.74
C LEU A 94 3.61 -2.37 -14.24
N ILE A 95 2.98 -1.51 -15.04
CA ILE A 95 2.88 -1.71 -16.50
C ILE A 95 4.28 -1.69 -17.13
N SER A 96 5.15 -0.75 -16.73
CA SER A 96 6.52 -0.67 -17.25
C SER A 96 7.32 -1.94 -16.94
N SER A 97 7.23 -2.45 -15.71
CA SER A 97 7.88 -3.70 -15.30
C SER A 97 7.35 -4.90 -16.09
N ILE A 98 6.02 -4.99 -16.29
CA ILE A 98 5.44 -6.06 -17.11
C ILE A 98 5.92 -5.99 -18.56
N ILE A 99 6.02 -4.80 -19.15
CA ILE A 99 6.52 -4.63 -20.53
C ILE A 99 8.00 -5.04 -20.62
N PHE A 100 8.84 -4.65 -19.66
CA PHE A 100 10.25 -5.03 -19.66
C PHE A 100 10.46 -6.54 -19.50
N LEU A 101 9.65 -7.18 -18.67
CA LEU A 101 9.63 -8.64 -18.56
C LEU A 101 9.15 -9.31 -19.86
N ALA A 102 8.07 -8.82 -20.47
CA ALA A 102 7.50 -9.37 -21.69
C ALA A 102 8.43 -9.20 -22.91
N THR A 103 9.23 -8.14 -22.94
CA THR A 103 10.23 -7.89 -23.98
C THR A 103 11.57 -8.58 -23.72
N GLY A 104 11.70 -9.31 -22.60
CA GLY A 104 12.94 -9.98 -22.20
C GLY A 104 14.08 -9.04 -21.84
N ARG A 105 13.78 -7.76 -21.61
CA ARG A 105 14.78 -6.77 -21.14
C ARG A 105 15.15 -6.98 -19.68
N GLU A 106 14.21 -7.53 -18.93
CA GLU A 106 14.39 -7.93 -17.54
C GLU A 106 13.89 -9.36 -17.35
N THR A 107 14.40 -10.04 -16.33
CA THR A 107 13.94 -11.36 -15.89
C THR A 107 13.51 -11.29 -14.43
N LEU A 108 12.66 -12.22 -13.99
CA LEU A 108 12.25 -12.32 -12.57
C LEU A 108 13.34 -12.99 -11.71
N LEU A 109 14.12 -13.87 -12.34
CA LEU A 109 15.24 -14.57 -11.75
C LEU A 109 16.42 -14.44 -12.71
N ASP A 110 17.54 -13.97 -12.19
CA ASP A 110 18.80 -13.93 -12.93
C ASP A 110 19.88 -14.63 -12.11
N GLY A 111 20.49 -15.67 -12.66
CA GLY A 111 21.51 -16.46 -11.95
C GLY A 111 21.08 -17.08 -10.62
N GLY A 112 19.77 -17.25 -10.37
CA GLY A 112 19.24 -17.73 -9.09
C GLY A 112 18.89 -16.61 -8.09
N VAL A 113 19.14 -15.34 -8.45
CA VAL A 113 18.81 -14.16 -7.65
C VAL A 113 17.45 -13.61 -8.05
N VAL A 114 16.62 -13.29 -7.05
CA VAL A 114 15.35 -12.56 -7.24
C VAL A 114 15.68 -11.12 -7.63
N THR A 115 15.29 -10.71 -8.84
CA THR A 115 15.69 -9.43 -9.43
C THR A 115 14.88 -8.24 -8.91
N GLU A 116 15.31 -7.02 -9.27
CA GLU A 116 14.64 -5.76 -8.95
C GLU A 116 13.25 -5.61 -9.59
N SER A 117 12.99 -6.32 -10.70
CA SER A 117 11.70 -6.31 -11.39
C SER A 117 10.56 -6.75 -10.48
N ILE A 118 10.82 -7.72 -9.60
CA ILE A 118 9.84 -8.17 -8.59
C ILE A 118 9.57 -7.05 -7.58
N GLY A 119 10.61 -6.33 -7.13
CA GLY A 119 10.47 -5.18 -6.25
C GLY A 119 9.59 -4.08 -6.85
N ASN A 120 9.80 -3.77 -8.14
CA ASN A 120 8.98 -2.80 -8.87
C ASN A 120 7.52 -3.26 -9.02
N ILE A 121 7.29 -4.53 -9.33
CA ILE A 121 5.94 -5.12 -9.39
C ILE A 121 5.21 -4.96 -8.06
N ILE A 122 5.86 -5.34 -6.95
CA ILE A 122 5.27 -5.25 -5.61
C ILE A 122 4.97 -3.80 -5.24
N ASN A 123 5.88 -2.89 -5.54
CA ASN A 123 5.67 -1.46 -5.33
C ASN A 123 4.41 -0.98 -6.09
N GLY A 124 4.33 -1.27 -7.39
CA GLY A 124 3.17 -0.91 -8.20
C GLY A 124 1.85 -1.49 -7.66
N ILE A 125 1.84 -2.78 -7.32
CA ILE A 125 0.65 -3.46 -6.74
C ILE A 125 0.22 -2.80 -5.43
N CYS A 126 1.16 -2.52 -4.52
CA CYS A 126 0.88 -1.87 -3.24
C CYS A 126 0.24 -0.50 -3.44
N MET A 127 0.82 0.34 -4.30
CA MET A 127 0.31 1.68 -4.60
C MET A 127 -1.10 1.65 -5.19
N ILE A 128 -1.34 0.75 -6.16
CA ILE A 128 -2.65 0.56 -6.79
C ILE A 128 -3.67 0.07 -5.76
N THR A 129 -3.28 -0.86 -4.88
CA THR A 129 -4.17 -1.43 -3.86
C THR A 129 -4.66 -0.36 -2.90
N ILE A 130 -3.77 0.51 -2.40
CA ILE A 130 -4.15 1.62 -1.51
C ILE A 130 -5.17 2.53 -2.21
N CYS A 131 -4.90 2.90 -3.46
CA CYS A 131 -5.80 3.76 -4.25
C CYS A 131 -7.17 3.08 -4.51
N ALA A 132 -7.16 1.80 -4.88
CA ALA A 132 -8.37 1.04 -5.14
C ALA A 132 -9.24 0.92 -3.88
N VAL A 133 -8.64 0.57 -2.74
CA VAL A 133 -9.36 0.45 -1.45
C VAL A 133 -9.97 1.80 -1.06
N TYR A 134 -9.24 2.90 -1.26
CA TYR A 134 -9.78 4.24 -1.03
C TYR A 134 -11.03 4.52 -1.87
N TRP A 135 -10.96 4.30 -3.18
CA TRP A 135 -12.09 4.57 -4.07
C TRP A 135 -13.28 3.65 -3.80
N VAL A 136 -13.03 2.36 -3.59
CA VAL A 136 -14.09 1.40 -3.23
C VAL A 136 -14.80 1.84 -1.95
N LYS A 137 -14.07 2.20 -0.90
CA LYS A 137 -14.64 2.70 0.35
C LYS A 137 -15.44 3.99 0.12
N GLN A 138 -14.91 4.94 -0.65
CA GLN A 138 -15.59 6.20 -0.94
C GLN A 138 -16.89 5.99 -1.73
N HIS A 139 -16.93 5.03 -2.66
CA HIS A 139 -18.15 4.65 -3.39
C HIS A 139 -19.18 3.97 -2.48
N LEU A 140 -18.75 3.04 -1.61
CA LEU A 140 -19.64 2.38 -0.65
C LEU A 140 -20.28 3.38 0.33
N ASN A 141 -19.48 4.31 0.86
CA ASN A 141 -20.00 5.37 1.74
C ASN A 141 -21.06 6.22 1.02
N LYS A 142 -20.83 6.61 -0.24
CA LYS A 142 -21.81 7.38 -1.03
C LYS A 142 -23.15 6.64 -1.21
N ARG A 143 -23.11 5.33 -1.48
CA ARG A 143 -24.34 4.52 -1.64
C ARG A 143 -25.16 4.47 -0.36
N LYS A 144 -24.49 4.27 0.79
CA LYS A 144 -25.15 4.22 2.09
C LYS A 144 -25.95 5.49 2.41
N PHE A 145 -25.39 6.67 2.10
CA PHE A 145 -26.10 7.94 2.29
C PHE A 145 -27.32 8.12 1.39
N ILE A 146 -27.29 7.59 0.16
CA ILE A 146 -28.43 7.66 -0.76
C ILE A 146 -29.59 6.81 -0.23
N ASP A 147 -29.31 5.58 0.21
CA ASP A 147 -30.32 4.66 0.73
C ASP A 147 -30.97 5.21 2.01
N GLU A 148 -30.19 5.77 2.95
CA GLU A 148 -30.72 6.40 4.17
C GLU A 148 -31.54 7.67 3.91
N SER A 149 -31.31 8.38 2.81
CA SER A 149 -32.10 9.58 2.43
C SER A 149 -33.41 9.26 1.70
N SER A 150 -33.63 8.00 1.34
CA SER A 150 -34.81 7.53 0.61
C SER A 150 -35.86 6.83 1.47
N LEU A 151 -35.61 6.73 2.79
CA LEU A 151 -36.49 6.24 3.84
C LEU A 151 -37.05 7.40 4.66
#